data_AF-A0A7J8BCL6-F1
#
_entry.id   AF-A0A7J8BCL6-F1
#
_cell.length_a   1.000
_cell.length_b   1.000
_cell.length_c   1.000
_cell.angle_alpha   90.00
_cell.angle_beta   90.00
_cell.angle_gamma   90.00
#
_symmetry.space_group_name_H-M   'P 1'
#
loop_
_entity.id
_entity.type
_entity.pdbx_description
1 polymer ?
#
loop_
_entity_poly.entity_id
_entity_poly.type
_entity_poly.pdbx_seq_one_letter_code
_entity_poly.pdbx_strand_id
1 'polypeptide(L)'
;MYLFEGKDYSKEPSKEDRRSFEQLVNLQKTLLEKTSGQGRLLRNKGRVPVPGLVGATAKRKRMLSPEELEDRRNKRQAAAAKRKQLMEEKRRRKEAAEHEKKLAWWASNHYRSFCLPSEDSEAEGGEHDGAPRLGHADSDVTSIEYVSGDVAHPQAGAEDAVIVHCVDDSGCWGRGGLFTALEKRSAEPRKIYELAGKMKDLSLGSVLLFPIDDKESRNEGRDLLALIVAQHRDRASVPSGIKMAALEEGLKKLSSAAKGREASVHLPRIGHATRGFNWYGTERLIRKHLAARGIPTYIYYFPRNKAAARPAGPSAAS
;
A
#
# COMPACT_ATOMS: atom_id res chain seq x y z
N MET A 1 1.10 -29.18 26.51
CA MET A 1 0.47 -30.32 25.79
C MET A 1 -0.63 -29.75 24.93
N TYR A 2 -0.50 -29.80 23.61
CA TYR A 2 -1.58 -29.40 22.69
C TYR A 2 -2.55 -30.58 22.54
N LEU A 3 -3.80 -30.40 22.98
CA LEU A 3 -4.90 -31.31 22.74
C LEU A 3 -5.54 -30.94 21.40
N PHE A 4 -5.51 -31.86 20.44
CA PHE A 4 -6.13 -31.68 19.14
C PHE A 4 -7.63 -32.01 19.24
N GLU A 5 -8.48 -30.99 19.19
CA GLU A 5 -9.95 -31.12 19.18
C GLU A 5 -10.52 -31.41 17.76
N GLY A 6 -9.74 -32.08 16.91
CA GLY A 6 -10.20 -32.48 15.58
C GLY A 6 -10.76 -33.90 15.58
N LYS A 7 -11.93 -34.10 14.97
CA LYS A 7 -12.44 -35.45 14.69
C LYS A 7 -11.48 -36.14 13.70
N ASP A 8 -10.99 -37.31 14.10
CA ASP A 8 -10.04 -38.12 13.35
C ASP A 8 -10.79 -38.94 12.28
N TYR A 9 -10.77 -38.46 11.03
CA TYR A 9 -11.51 -39.05 9.89
C TYR A 9 -10.80 -40.28 9.27
N SER A 10 -9.82 -40.85 9.96
CA SER A 10 -9.12 -42.08 9.57
C SER A 10 -9.93 -43.36 9.80
N LYS A 11 -11.08 -43.27 10.48
CA LYS A 11 -11.99 -44.40 10.78
C LYS A 11 -13.13 -44.49 9.77
N GLU A 12 -13.67 -45.70 9.60
CA GLU A 12 -14.84 -45.93 8.74
C GLU A 12 -16.00 -45.01 9.15
N PRO A 13 -16.69 -44.39 8.18
CA PRO A 13 -17.71 -43.39 8.46
C PRO A 13 -18.86 -43.98 9.27
N SER A 14 -19.24 -43.26 10.33
CA SER A 14 -20.32 -43.62 11.25
C SER A 14 -21.66 -43.75 10.50
N LYS A 15 -22.61 -44.47 11.08
CA LYS A 15 -23.99 -44.55 10.55
C LYS A 15 -24.62 -43.15 10.41
N GLU A 16 -24.25 -42.22 11.28
CA GLU A 16 -24.70 -40.82 11.22
C GLU A 16 -24.08 -40.07 10.04
N ASP A 17 -22.80 -40.31 9.75
CA ASP A 17 -22.11 -39.71 8.60
C ASP A 17 -22.69 -40.21 7.28
N ARG A 18 -23.01 -41.50 7.20
CA ARG A 18 -23.67 -42.11 6.02
C ARG A 18 -25.06 -41.50 5.79
N ARG A 19 -25.85 -41.32 6.85
CA ARG A 19 -27.16 -40.66 6.77
C ARG A 19 -27.05 -39.21 6.33
N SER A 20 -26.06 -38.48 6.86
CA SER A 20 -25.78 -37.09 6.48
C SER A 20 -25.39 -36.98 5.01
N PHE A 21 -24.60 -37.93 4.52
CA PHE A 21 -24.23 -38.03 3.12
C PHE A 21 -25.45 -38.32 2.22
N GLU A 22 -26.30 -39.29 2.59
CA GLU A 22 -27.54 -39.58 1.85
C GLU A 22 -28.48 -38.36 1.79
N GLN A 23 -28.59 -37.60 2.88
CA GLN A 23 -29.34 -36.35 2.92
C GLN A 23 -28.79 -35.29 1.96
N LEU A 24 -27.45 -35.12 1.91
CA LEU A 24 -26.80 -34.22 0.97
C LEU A 24 -26.99 -34.65 -0.49
N VAL A 25 -26.91 -35.95 -0.78
CA VAL A 25 -27.15 -36.50 -2.11
C VAL A 25 -28.61 -36.25 -2.55
N ASN A 26 -29.57 -36.43 -1.65
CA ASN A 26 -30.98 -36.14 -1.92
C ASN A 26 -31.23 -34.64 -2.12
N LEU A 27 -30.59 -33.78 -1.34
CA LEU A 27 -30.65 -32.33 -1.54
C LEU A 27 -30.07 -31.91 -2.89
N GLN A 28 -28.94 -32.49 -3.31
CA GLN A 28 -28.37 -32.23 -4.62
C GLN A 28 -29.29 -32.72 -5.75
N LYS A 29 -29.91 -33.88 -5.59
CA LYS A 29 -30.87 -34.43 -6.57
C LYS A 29 -32.10 -33.53 -6.71
N THR A 30 -32.66 -33.05 -5.59
CA THR A 30 -33.81 -32.12 -5.61
C THR A 30 -33.43 -30.75 -6.18
N LEU A 31 -32.21 -30.25 -5.96
CA LEU A 31 -31.72 -29.04 -6.61
C LEU A 31 -31.53 -29.23 -8.12
N LEU A 32 -31.06 -30.40 -8.55
CA LEU A 32 -30.98 -30.79 -9.97
C LEU A 32 -32.36 -30.90 -10.63
N GLU A 33 -33.35 -31.45 -9.93
CA GLU A 33 -34.73 -31.53 -10.40
C GLU A 33 -35.42 -30.16 -10.43
N LYS A 34 -35.15 -29.29 -9.45
CA LYS A 34 -35.65 -27.90 -9.46
C LYS A 34 -34.99 -27.07 -10.57
N THR A 35 -33.69 -27.27 -10.82
CA THR A 35 -32.98 -26.61 -11.93
C THR A 35 -33.35 -27.18 -13.30
N SER A 36 -33.75 -28.46 -13.40
CA SER A 36 -34.32 -29.01 -14.63
C SER A 36 -35.76 -28.53 -14.90
N GLY A 37 -36.52 -28.24 -13.84
CA GLY A 37 -37.85 -27.62 -13.93
C GLY A 37 -37.83 -26.11 -14.24
N GLN A 38 -36.79 -25.40 -13.81
CA GLN A 38 -36.61 -23.95 -14.05
C GLN A 38 -35.28 -23.67 -14.76
N GLY A 39 -35.18 -24.02 -16.04
CA GLY A 39 -33.99 -23.68 -16.83
C GLY A 39 -34.02 -24.10 -18.29
N ARG A 40 -34.34 -23.13 -19.17
CA ARG A 40 -33.94 -23.04 -20.60
C ARG A 40 -34.22 -24.25 -21.49
N LEU A 41 -35.16 -24.06 -22.42
CA LEU A 41 -35.53 -24.90 -23.58
C LEU A 41 -34.40 -25.19 -24.60
N LEU A 42 -33.13 -25.28 -24.22
CA LEU A 42 -32.02 -25.45 -25.14
C LEU A 42 -30.92 -26.37 -24.58
N ARG A 43 -31.26 -27.62 -24.20
CA ARG A 43 -30.32 -28.73 -24.40
C ARG A 43 -30.95 -30.11 -24.24
N ASN A 44 -30.83 -30.88 -25.32
CA ASN A 44 -30.88 -32.34 -25.40
C ASN A 44 -32.17 -33.03 -24.93
N LYS A 45 -33.14 -33.12 -25.85
CA LYS A 45 -33.97 -34.33 -25.94
C LYS A 45 -33.03 -35.52 -26.20
N GLY A 46 -32.93 -36.42 -25.22
CA GLY A 46 -32.45 -37.78 -25.45
C GLY A 46 -33.28 -38.42 -26.55
N ARG A 47 -32.61 -39.02 -27.53
CA ARG A 47 -33.26 -39.76 -28.60
C ARG A 47 -33.84 -41.04 -27.99
N VAL A 48 -35.16 -41.11 -27.88
CA VAL A 48 -35.87 -42.39 -27.81
C VAL A 48 -35.91 -42.92 -29.25
N PRO A 49 -35.42 -44.15 -29.54
CA PRO A 49 -35.49 -44.68 -30.89
C PRO A 49 -36.92 -45.12 -31.17
N VAL A 50 -37.59 -44.43 -32.10
CA VAL A 50 -38.85 -44.88 -32.70
C VAL A 50 -38.50 -46.02 -33.68
N PRO A 51 -39.08 -47.22 -33.55
CA PRO A 51 -38.84 -48.31 -34.49
C PRO A 51 -39.42 -47.94 -35.87
N GLY A 52 -38.60 -47.95 -36.92
CA GLY A 52 -39.05 -47.79 -38.30
C GLY A 52 -38.43 -46.64 -39.11
N LEU A 53 -37.58 -45.78 -38.53
CA LEU A 53 -36.91 -44.72 -39.29
C LEU A 53 -35.53 -45.18 -39.81
N VAL A 54 -35.49 -45.49 -41.09
CA VAL A 54 -34.28 -45.82 -41.88
C VAL A 54 -33.18 -44.80 -41.62
N GLY A 55 -32.01 -45.29 -41.19
CA GLY A 55 -30.70 -44.65 -41.29
C GLY A 55 -30.63 -43.16 -40.94
N ALA A 56 -30.53 -42.82 -39.65
CA ALA A 56 -29.98 -41.52 -39.26
C ALA A 56 -28.52 -41.48 -39.70
N THR A 57 -28.25 -40.94 -40.89
CA THR A 57 -26.91 -40.58 -41.35
C THR A 57 -26.26 -39.78 -40.22
N ALA A 58 -25.11 -40.26 -39.73
CA ALA A 58 -24.30 -39.53 -38.77
C ALA A 58 -24.09 -38.13 -39.34
N LYS A 59 -24.72 -37.10 -38.74
CA LYS A 59 -24.59 -35.72 -39.21
C LYS A 59 -23.09 -35.42 -39.29
N ARG A 60 -22.54 -35.40 -40.50
CA ARG A 60 -21.13 -35.08 -40.74
C ARG A 60 -20.88 -33.76 -40.02
N LYS A 61 -19.93 -33.74 -39.09
CA LYS A 61 -19.49 -32.49 -38.46
C LYS A 61 -19.06 -31.60 -39.63
N ARG A 62 -19.81 -30.52 -39.90
CA ARG A 62 -19.46 -29.54 -40.92
C ARG A 62 -18.07 -29.03 -40.55
N MET A 63 -17.06 -29.39 -41.34
CA MET A 63 -15.72 -28.86 -41.17
C MET A 63 -15.81 -27.38 -41.54
N LEU A 64 -15.58 -26.51 -40.54
CA LEU A 64 -15.60 -25.07 -40.75
C LEU A 64 -14.41 -24.71 -41.64
N SER A 65 -14.62 -23.76 -42.55
CA SER A 65 -13.50 -23.21 -43.33
C SER A 65 -12.50 -22.52 -42.38
N PRO A 66 -11.22 -22.40 -42.75
CA PRO A 66 -10.24 -21.67 -41.95
C PRO A 66 -10.70 -20.22 -41.65
N GLU A 67 -11.35 -19.55 -42.61
CA GLU A 67 -11.92 -18.21 -42.44
C GLU A 67 -13.05 -18.19 -41.40
N GLU A 68 -13.98 -19.16 -41.43
CA GLU A 68 -15.07 -19.25 -40.45
C GLU A 68 -14.55 -19.51 -39.01
N LEU A 69 -13.41 -20.18 -38.86
CA LEU A 69 -12.75 -20.40 -37.57
C LEU A 69 -12.07 -19.13 -37.04
N GLU A 70 -11.46 -18.35 -37.92
CA GLU A 70 -10.85 -17.05 -37.57
C GLU A 70 -11.91 -16.03 -37.15
N ASP A 71 -13.01 -15.91 -37.88
CA ASP A 71 -14.13 -15.04 -37.50
C ASP A 71 -14.70 -15.41 -36.12
N ARG A 72 -14.82 -16.71 -35.85
CA ARG A 72 -15.27 -17.20 -34.55
C ARG A 72 -14.27 -16.88 -33.45
N ARG A 73 -12.98 -16.91 -33.73
CA ARG A 73 -11.91 -16.53 -32.78
C ARG A 73 -11.94 -15.02 -32.52
N ASN A 74 -12.04 -14.20 -33.57
CA ASN A 74 -12.16 -12.74 -33.49
C ASN A 74 -13.41 -12.33 -32.71
N LYS A 75 -14.56 -12.96 -32.96
CA LYS A 75 -15.81 -12.72 -32.22
C LYS A 75 -15.70 -13.11 -30.74
N ARG A 76 -15.00 -14.21 -30.41
CA ARG A 76 -14.72 -14.61 -29.03
C ARG A 76 -13.78 -13.62 -28.33
N GLN A 77 -12.73 -13.17 -29.01
CA GLN A 77 -11.79 -12.18 -28.48
C GLN A 77 -12.48 -10.83 -28.25
N ALA A 78 -13.26 -10.35 -29.22
CA ALA A 78 -14.06 -9.12 -29.08
C ALA A 78 -15.08 -9.22 -27.93
N ALA A 79 -15.77 -10.35 -27.78
CA ALA A 79 -16.68 -10.57 -26.66
C ALA A 79 -15.94 -10.63 -25.31
N ALA A 80 -14.75 -11.22 -25.25
CA ALA A 80 -13.91 -11.24 -24.05
C ALA A 80 -13.40 -9.85 -23.69
N ALA A 81 -12.95 -9.07 -24.68
CA ALA A 81 -12.52 -7.68 -24.50
C ALA A 81 -13.67 -6.80 -23.98
N LYS A 82 -14.86 -6.90 -24.59
CA LYS A 82 -16.06 -6.17 -24.14
C LYS A 82 -16.46 -6.53 -22.70
N ARG A 83 -16.37 -7.82 -22.33
CA ARG A 83 -16.60 -8.27 -20.95
C ARG A 83 -15.56 -7.72 -19.98
N LYS A 84 -14.27 -7.68 -20.37
CA LYS A 84 -13.19 -7.11 -19.58
C LYS A 84 -13.43 -5.62 -19.33
N GLN A 85 -13.74 -4.86 -20.37
CA GLN A 85 -14.07 -3.43 -20.27
C GLN A 85 -15.28 -3.18 -19.35
N LEU A 86 -16.37 -3.93 -19.51
CA LEU A 86 -17.56 -3.78 -18.67
C LEU A 86 -17.27 -4.13 -17.19
N MET A 87 -16.46 -5.16 -16.93
CA MET A 87 -16.05 -5.51 -15.56
C MET A 87 -15.15 -4.45 -14.94
N GLU A 88 -14.23 -3.88 -15.70
CA GLU A 88 -13.35 -2.79 -15.28
C GLU A 88 -14.13 -1.51 -15.00
N GLU A 89 -15.07 -1.14 -15.86
CA GLU A 89 -15.96 0.00 -15.65
C GLU A 89 -16.84 -0.18 -14.40
N LYS A 90 -17.39 -1.38 -14.19
CA LYS A 90 -18.12 -1.71 -12.95
C LYS A 90 -17.24 -1.59 -11.72
N ARG A 91 -15.99 -2.06 -11.79
CA ARG A 91 -15.02 -1.93 -10.69
C ARG A 91 -14.74 -0.44 -10.40
N ARG A 92 -14.43 0.35 -11.43
CA ARG A 92 -14.19 1.79 -11.30
C ARG A 92 -15.39 2.53 -10.70
N ARG A 93 -16.61 2.20 -11.15
CA ARG A 93 -17.85 2.78 -10.61
C ARG A 93 -18.05 2.43 -9.13
N LYS A 94 -17.72 1.19 -8.75
CA LYS A 94 -17.80 0.76 -7.35
C LYS A 94 -16.77 1.50 -6.49
N GLU A 95 -15.52 1.58 -6.94
CA GLU A 95 -14.45 2.32 -6.27
C GLU A 95 -14.79 3.81 -6.11
N ALA A 96 -15.32 4.44 -7.16
CA ALA A 96 -15.78 5.84 -7.11
C ALA A 96 -16.92 6.04 -6.10
N ALA A 97 -17.91 5.14 -6.07
CA ALA A 97 -19.00 5.22 -5.09
C ALA A 97 -18.53 4.96 -3.65
N GLU A 98 -17.54 4.08 -3.45
CA GLU A 98 -16.91 3.89 -2.14
C GLU A 98 -16.10 5.11 -1.71
N HIS A 99 -15.39 5.74 -2.65
CA HIS A 99 -14.65 6.99 -2.42
C HIS A 99 -15.60 8.14 -2.07
N GLU A 100 -16.70 8.31 -2.79
CA GLU A 100 -17.72 9.33 -2.52
C GLU A 100 -18.33 9.16 -1.12
N LYS A 101 -18.66 7.92 -0.73
CA LYS A 101 -19.12 7.61 0.64
C LYS A 101 -18.06 7.96 1.68
N LYS A 102 -16.78 7.70 1.40
CA LYS A 102 -15.67 8.05 2.29
C LYS A 102 -15.56 9.57 2.45
N LEU A 103 -15.64 10.34 1.36
CA LEU A 103 -15.62 11.80 1.39
C LEU A 103 -16.82 12.39 2.15
N ALA A 104 -18.01 11.85 1.93
CA ALA A 104 -19.20 12.27 2.67
C ALA A 104 -19.05 11.98 4.17
N TRP A 105 -18.51 10.81 4.53
CA TRP A 105 -18.21 10.48 5.91
C TRP A 105 -17.15 11.41 6.51
N TRP A 106 -16.10 11.76 5.77
CA TRP A 106 -15.10 12.74 6.21
C TRP A 106 -15.71 14.12 6.44
N ALA A 107 -16.55 14.60 5.52
CA ALA A 107 -17.25 15.88 5.65
C ALA A 107 -18.13 15.92 6.92
N SER A 108 -18.87 14.86 7.21
CA SER A 108 -19.68 14.74 8.42
C SER A 108 -18.87 14.73 9.72
N ASN A 109 -17.58 14.38 9.66
CA ASN A 109 -16.66 14.41 10.81
C ASN A 109 -15.80 15.67 10.83
N HIS A 110 -16.07 16.65 9.97
CA HIS A 110 -15.24 17.84 9.77
C HIS A 110 -13.75 17.52 9.56
N TYR A 111 -13.47 16.38 8.91
CA TYR A 111 -12.13 15.92 8.64
C TYR A 111 -11.63 16.44 7.29
N ARG A 112 -10.42 17.02 7.29
CA ARG A 112 -9.69 17.36 6.08
C ARG A 112 -8.43 16.50 6.04
N SER A 113 -8.24 15.77 4.95
CA SER A 113 -7.04 14.97 4.73
C SER A 113 -5.81 15.86 4.56
N PHE A 114 -4.71 15.45 5.18
CA PHE A 114 -3.37 16.00 4.96
C PHE A 114 -2.53 15.15 3.99
N CYS A 115 -3.13 14.10 3.41
CA CYS A 115 -2.44 13.22 2.47
C CYS A 115 -2.15 13.97 1.17
N LEU A 116 -0.91 13.88 0.70
CA LEU A 116 -0.52 14.39 -0.61
C LEU A 116 -1.25 13.61 -1.72
N PRO A 117 -1.71 14.30 -2.79
CA PRO A 117 -2.37 13.65 -3.91
C PRO A 117 -1.42 12.67 -4.62
N SER A 118 -1.98 11.59 -5.17
CA SER A 118 -1.24 10.68 -6.03
C SER A 118 -1.03 11.30 -7.41
N GLU A 119 0.21 11.25 -7.93
CA GLU A 119 0.56 11.73 -9.27
C GLU A 119 -0.26 11.02 -10.38
N ASP A 120 -0.74 9.79 -10.13
CA ASP A 120 -1.58 9.03 -11.07
C ASP A 120 -2.96 9.69 -11.36
N SER A 121 -3.39 10.68 -10.55
CA SER A 121 -4.65 11.39 -10.78
C SER A 121 -4.51 12.59 -11.74
N GLU A 122 -3.29 13.03 -12.04
CA GLU A 122 -3.03 14.21 -12.88
C GLU A 122 -2.05 13.95 -14.04
N ALA A 123 -1.59 12.70 -14.24
CA ALA A 123 -0.62 12.35 -15.27
C ALA A 123 -1.24 11.71 -16.53
N GLU A 124 -2.04 12.48 -17.26
CA GLU A 124 -2.11 12.42 -18.74
C GLU A 124 -1.57 13.78 -19.23
N GLY A 125 -0.27 14.02 -19.05
CA GLY A 125 0.32 15.31 -19.40
C GLY A 125 1.67 15.57 -18.74
N GLY A 126 2.68 14.77 -19.04
CA GLY A 126 4.03 15.05 -18.58
C GLY A 126 4.99 13.88 -18.76
N GLU A 127 5.34 13.57 -20.00
CA GLU A 127 6.60 12.88 -20.28
C GLU A 127 7.74 13.77 -19.78
N HIS A 128 8.20 13.54 -18.55
CA HIS A 128 9.52 13.98 -18.13
C HIS A 128 10.46 12.78 -18.19
N ASP A 129 10.66 12.27 -19.41
CA ASP A 129 11.81 11.45 -19.75
C ASP A 129 13.04 12.36 -19.89
N GLY A 130 13.47 12.90 -18.75
CA GLY A 130 14.73 13.61 -18.62
C GLY A 130 15.81 12.60 -18.26
N ALA A 131 16.36 11.91 -19.27
CA ALA A 131 17.64 11.23 -19.12
C ALA A 131 18.64 12.20 -18.46
N PRO A 132 19.48 11.76 -17.50
CA PRO A 132 20.42 12.66 -16.87
C PRO A 132 21.42 13.12 -17.92
N ARG A 133 21.33 14.40 -18.31
CA ARG A 133 22.41 15.05 -19.03
C ARG A 133 23.63 15.01 -18.12
N LEU A 134 24.60 14.18 -18.48
CA LEU A 134 25.95 14.23 -17.93
C LEU A 134 26.61 15.54 -18.38
N GLY A 135 26.18 16.63 -17.75
CA GLY A 135 26.77 17.96 -17.85
C GLY A 135 27.66 18.16 -16.63
N HIS A 136 28.95 18.31 -16.90
CA HIS A 136 30.02 18.47 -15.92
C HIS A 136 29.97 19.89 -15.33
N ALA A 137 29.17 20.11 -14.27
CA ALA A 137 29.29 21.22 -13.28
C ALA A 137 28.08 21.23 -12.31
N ASP A 138 28.14 20.41 -11.24
CA ASP A 138 27.62 20.64 -9.87
C ASP A 138 27.57 19.29 -9.14
N SER A 139 28.74 18.83 -8.66
CA SER A 139 28.84 17.59 -7.89
C SER A 139 28.20 17.67 -6.51
N ASP A 140 27.87 18.88 -6.04
CA ASP A 140 27.58 19.11 -4.63
C ASP A 140 26.06 19.13 -4.36
N VAL A 141 25.26 19.67 -5.28
CA VAL A 141 23.79 19.84 -5.13
C VAL A 141 23.00 18.52 -5.29
N THR A 142 23.62 17.49 -5.88
CA THR A 142 22.98 16.18 -6.09
C THR A 142 23.37 15.13 -5.05
N SER A 143 24.17 15.54 -4.06
CA SER A 143 24.66 14.67 -3.00
C SER A 143 23.78 14.73 -1.76
N ILE A 144 23.80 13.67 -0.96
CA ILE A 144 23.09 13.63 0.33
C ILE A 144 24.09 14.12 1.38
N GLU A 145 23.69 15.11 2.16
CA GLU A 145 24.52 15.64 3.25
C GLU A 145 24.25 14.88 4.54
N TYR A 146 25.31 14.55 5.27
CA TYR A 146 25.23 13.80 6.52
C TYR A 146 25.59 14.70 7.68
N VAL A 147 24.63 14.93 8.57
CA VAL A 147 24.74 15.92 9.66
C VAL A 147 24.60 15.23 11.01
N SER A 148 25.31 15.72 12.04
CA SER A 148 25.09 15.26 13.41
C SER A 148 24.20 16.23 14.16
N GLY A 149 23.08 15.75 14.70
CA GLY A 149 22.11 16.59 15.39
C GLY A 149 20.76 15.92 15.60
N ASP A 150 19.81 16.67 16.15
CA ASP A 150 18.42 16.26 16.27
C ASP A 150 17.63 16.64 15.02
N VAL A 151 17.09 15.66 14.30
CA VAL A 151 16.27 15.89 13.11
C VAL A 151 14.95 16.59 13.44
N ALA A 152 14.49 16.50 14.69
CA ALA A 152 13.30 17.22 15.12
C ALA A 152 13.52 18.73 15.15
N HIS A 153 14.76 19.23 15.00
CA HIS A 153 15.10 20.65 14.93
C HIS A 153 16.09 20.87 13.78
N PRO A 154 15.61 20.94 12.52
CA PRO A 154 16.47 21.03 11.35
C PRO A 154 17.29 22.32 11.35
N GLN A 155 18.54 22.21 10.92
CA GLN A 155 19.48 23.34 10.80
C GLN A 155 19.32 24.00 9.43
N ALA A 156 18.09 24.35 9.07
CA ALA A 156 17.80 25.03 7.82
C ALA A 156 17.85 26.57 8.01
N GLY A 157 18.20 27.28 6.95
CA GLY A 157 18.21 28.75 6.90
C GLY A 157 16.83 29.34 6.62
N ALA A 158 16.75 30.28 5.67
CA ALA A 158 15.48 30.94 5.31
C ALA A 158 14.47 30.04 4.58
N GLU A 159 14.91 28.89 4.09
CA GLU A 159 14.08 27.92 3.36
C GLU A 159 13.15 27.12 4.26
N ASP A 160 12.06 26.63 3.67
CA ASP A 160 11.16 25.69 4.33
C ASP A 160 11.88 24.35 4.55
N ALA A 161 11.68 23.74 5.72
CA ALA A 161 12.32 22.49 6.08
C ALA A 161 11.27 21.39 6.27
N VAL A 162 11.38 20.31 5.51
CA VAL A 162 10.49 19.15 5.61
C VAL A 162 11.16 18.02 6.36
N ILE A 163 10.70 17.77 7.58
CA ILE A 163 11.14 16.68 8.43
C ILE A 163 10.40 15.40 8.01
N VAL A 164 11.13 14.34 7.68
CA VAL A 164 10.53 13.08 7.23
C VAL A 164 10.55 12.04 8.33
N HIS A 165 9.41 11.40 8.54
CA HIS A 165 9.32 10.25 9.42
C HIS A 165 8.50 9.11 8.80
N CYS A 166 8.99 7.88 8.93
CA CYS A 166 8.25 6.68 8.50
C CYS A 166 7.36 6.17 9.64
N VAL A 167 6.08 6.00 9.36
CA VAL A 167 5.05 5.55 10.31
C VAL A 167 4.32 4.30 9.79
N ASP A 168 3.53 3.69 10.66
CA ASP A 168 2.64 2.59 10.34
C ASP A 168 1.24 3.07 9.87
N ASP A 169 0.36 2.13 9.57
CA ASP A 169 -1.01 2.38 9.09
C ASP A 169 -2.06 2.26 10.22
N SER A 170 -1.61 2.18 11.48
CA SER A 170 -2.49 1.92 12.63
C SER A 170 -3.17 3.16 13.19
N GLY A 171 -2.57 4.33 13.04
CA GLY A 171 -3.00 5.56 13.72
C GLY A 171 -2.65 5.59 15.21
N CYS A 172 -1.81 4.69 15.71
CA CYS A 172 -1.33 4.70 17.09
C CYS A 172 0.04 5.40 17.15
N TRP A 173 0.14 6.53 17.84
CA TRP A 173 1.42 7.23 17.98
C TRP A 173 2.48 6.37 18.70
N GLY A 174 3.68 6.32 18.13
CA GLY A 174 4.79 5.54 18.66
C GLY A 174 5.35 6.10 19.98
N ARG A 175 6.22 5.32 20.63
CA ARG A 175 6.95 5.74 21.84
C ARG A 175 8.46 5.74 21.58
N GLY A 176 9.14 6.78 22.03
CA GLY A 176 10.59 6.92 21.92
C GLY A 176 11.06 7.47 20.56
N GLY A 177 12.38 7.66 20.45
CA GLY A 177 13.02 8.15 19.23
C GLY A 177 12.40 9.47 18.73
N LEU A 178 12.20 9.55 17.42
CA LEU A 178 11.65 10.74 16.77
C LEU A 178 10.19 11.02 17.18
N PHE A 179 9.38 10.00 17.49
CA PHE A 179 8.01 10.19 17.97
C PHE A 179 7.96 11.04 19.24
N THR A 180 8.84 10.75 20.21
CA THR A 180 8.91 11.51 21.47
C THR A 180 9.56 12.88 21.29
N ALA A 181 10.53 13.02 20.39
CA ALA A 181 11.12 14.33 20.08
C ALA A 181 10.07 15.27 19.46
N LEU A 182 9.28 14.78 18.50
CA LEU A 182 8.20 15.54 17.88
C LEU A 182 7.07 15.85 18.86
N GLU A 183 6.69 14.93 19.74
CA GLU A 183 5.65 15.15 20.77
C GLU A 183 6.05 16.22 21.79
N LYS A 184 7.35 16.34 22.12
CA LYS A 184 7.87 17.42 22.98
C LYS A 184 7.77 18.78 22.27
N ARG A 185 8.11 18.81 20.99
CA ARG A 185 8.09 20.01 20.13
C ARG A 185 6.67 20.52 19.91
N SER A 186 5.75 19.64 19.48
CA SER A 186 4.35 19.99 19.20
C SER A 186 3.39 18.85 19.53
N ALA A 187 2.19 19.19 20.00
CA ALA A 187 1.12 18.22 20.26
C ALA A 187 0.28 17.89 19.01
N GLU A 188 0.41 18.66 17.92
CA GLU A 188 -0.38 18.50 16.71
C GLU A 188 -0.08 17.23 15.92
N PRO A 189 1.20 16.84 15.68
CA PRO A 189 1.52 15.65 14.88
C PRO A 189 0.80 14.40 15.35
N ARG A 190 0.75 14.21 16.68
CA ARG A 190 0.06 13.10 17.32
C ARG A 190 -1.45 13.14 17.06
N LYS A 191 -2.08 14.29 17.24
CA LYS A 191 -3.54 14.45 17.02
C LYS A 191 -3.91 14.20 15.56
N ILE A 192 -3.14 14.74 14.62
CA ILE A 192 -3.36 14.59 13.18
C ILE A 192 -3.23 13.12 12.78
N TYR A 193 -2.18 12.44 13.21
CA TYR A 193 -1.95 11.04 12.89
C TYR A 193 -3.02 10.12 13.49
N GLU A 194 -3.40 10.32 14.76
CA GLU A 194 -4.47 9.55 15.41
C GLU A 194 -5.83 9.77 14.73
N LEU A 195 -6.13 11.01 14.34
CA LEU A 195 -7.36 11.34 13.61
C LEU A 195 -7.37 10.69 12.22
N ALA A 196 -6.26 10.77 11.47
CA ALA A 196 -6.14 10.12 10.16
C ALA A 196 -6.34 8.61 10.25
N GLY A 197 -5.85 7.96 11.32
CA GLY A 197 -6.12 6.56 11.61
C GLY A 197 -7.60 6.27 11.84
N LYS A 198 -8.28 7.07 12.67
CA LYS A 198 -9.74 6.95 12.90
C LYS A 198 -10.53 7.12 11.60
N MET A 199 -10.09 8.03 10.73
CA MET A 199 -10.72 8.34 9.44
C MET A 199 -10.29 7.40 8.30
N LYS A 200 -9.52 6.33 8.60
CA LYS A 200 -9.00 5.36 7.63
C LYS A 200 -8.32 6.03 6.43
N ASP A 201 -7.55 7.06 6.71
CA ASP A 201 -6.81 7.85 5.73
C ASP A 201 -5.34 7.43 5.62
N LEU A 202 -4.92 6.45 6.43
CA LEU A 202 -3.58 5.89 6.43
C LEU A 202 -3.52 4.68 5.50
N SER A 203 -3.08 4.88 4.26
CA SER A 203 -2.76 3.80 3.32
C SER A 203 -1.26 3.70 3.10
N LEU A 204 -0.73 2.50 2.87
CA LEU A 204 0.68 2.34 2.50
C LEU A 204 1.03 3.20 1.28
N GLY A 205 2.13 3.95 1.36
CA GLY A 205 2.55 4.89 0.32
C GLY A 205 1.89 6.27 0.37
N SER A 206 0.95 6.50 1.28
CA SER A 206 0.44 7.85 1.57
C SER A 206 1.46 8.66 2.38
N VAL A 207 1.43 9.98 2.18
CA VAL A 207 2.28 10.93 2.90
C VAL A 207 1.40 12.03 3.46
N LEU A 208 1.38 12.16 4.78
CA LEU A 208 0.72 13.28 5.43
C LEU A 208 1.72 14.42 5.53
N LEU A 209 1.40 15.56 4.94
CA LEU A 209 2.24 16.76 4.99
C LEU A 209 1.47 17.89 5.68
N PHE A 210 2.01 18.41 6.77
CA PHE A 210 1.42 19.51 7.52
C PHE A 210 2.50 20.37 8.20
N PRO A 211 2.24 21.67 8.42
CA PRO A 211 3.14 22.51 9.21
C PRO A 211 3.16 22.06 10.67
N ILE A 212 4.32 22.16 11.30
CA ILE A 212 4.46 21.95 12.74
C ILE A 212 4.11 23.26 13.42
N ASP A 213 3.04 23.29 14.22
CA ASP A 213 2.80 24.41 15.14
C ASP A 213 3.82 24.34 16.28
N ASP A 214 4.80 25.23 16.19
CA ASP A 214 6.00 25.22 17.00
C ASP A 214 5.85 26.04 18.28
N LYS A 215 6.28 25.43 19.39
CA LYS A 215 6.61 26.20 20.60
C LYS A 215 7.92 26.98 20.43
N GLU A 216 8.81 26.49 19.58
CA GLU A 216 10.14 27.03 19.28
C GLU A 216 10.28 27.17 17.77
N SER A 217 9.60 28.17 17.22
CA SER A 217 9.65 28.44 15.76
C SER A 217 11.02 28.97 15.38
N ARG A 218 11.51 28.59 14.18
CA ARG A 218 12.66 29.25 13.58
C ARG A 218 12.31 30.70 13.24
N ASN A 219 13.31 31.58 13.30
CA ASN A 219 13.14 33.00 12.96
C ASN A 219 12.80 33.21 11.47
N GLU A 220 13.26 32.29 10.62
CA GLU A 220 13.09 32.33 9.17
C GLU A 220 12.73 30.92 8.66
N GLY A 221 11.85 30.84 7.67
CA GLY A 221 11.34 29.58 7.11
C GLY A 221 10.24 28.91 7.95
N ARG A 222 9.58 27.90 7.38
CA ARG A 222 8.57 27.07 8.07
C ARG A 222 9.00 25.61 8.15
N ASP A 223 8.70 24.98 9.28
CA ASP A 223 8.95 23.57 9.46
C ASP A 223 7.69 22.75 9.18
N LEU A 224 7.84 21.78 8.29
CA LEU A 224 6.80 20.89 7.83
C LEU A 224 7.15 19.47 8.29
N LEU A 225 6.16 18.70 8.72
CA LEU A 225 6.32 17.29 9.01
C LEU A 225 5.68 16.45 7.91
N ALA A 226 6.47 15.55 7.33
CA ALA A 226 6.05 14.55 6.36
C ALA A 226 6.04 13.16 7.01
N LEU A 227 4.85 12.64 7.29
CA LEU A 227 4.67 11.26 7.78
C LEU A 227 4.42 10.33 6.59
N ILE A 228 5.40 9.50 6.26
CA ILE A 228 5.29 8.49 5.20
C ILE A 228 4.79 7.17 5.80
N VAL A 229 3.62 6.72 5.36
CA VAL A 229 3.05 5.43 5.79
C VAL A 229 3.76 4.29 5.05
N ALA A 230 4.78 3.71 5.67
CA ALA A 230 5.63 2.69 5.05
C ALA A 230 5.68 1.38 5.84
N GLN A 231 5.05 1.32 7.01
CA GLN A 231 4.93 0.11 7.83
C GLN A 231 3.48 -0.35 7.90
N HIS A 232 3.29 -1.66 8.05
CA HIS A 232 1.98 -2.24 8.30
C HIS A 232 1.98 -2.83 9.71
N ARG A 233 0.95 -2.54 10.50
CA ARG A 233 0.80 -3.18 11.82
C ARG A 233 -0.14 -4.38 11.71
N ASP A 234 0.34 -5.54 12.13
CA ASP A 234 -0.47 -6.75 12.14
C ASP A 234 -1.53 -6.73 13.27
N ARG A 235 -2.38 -7.77 13.31
CA ARG A 235 -3.41 -7.91 14.37
C ARG A 235 -2.83 -8.10 15.77
N ALA A 236 -1.59 -8.55 15.88
CA ALA A 236 -0.86 -8.68 17.14
C ALA A 236 -0.21 -7.35 17.57
N SER A 237 -0.46 -6.25 16.84
CA SER A 237 0.13 -4.94 17.11
C SER A 237 1.65 -4.94 16.96
N VAL A 238 2.18 -5.78 16.07
CA VAL A 238 3.59 -5.82 15.71
C VAL A 238 3.77 -5.05 14.41
N PRO A 239 4.60 -3.98 14.39
CA PRO A 239 4.89 -3.27 13.15
C PRO A 239 5.75 -4.16 12.25
N SER A 240 5.40 -4.20 10.97
CA SER A 240 6.24 -4.82 9.95
C SER A 240 7.55 -4.06 9.78
N GLY A 241 8.51 -4.69 9.10
CA GLY A 241 9.61 -3.94 8.52
C GLY A 241 9.10 -2.86 7.56
N ILE A 242 9.93 -1.85 7.29
CA ILE A 242 9.62 -0.78 6.34
C ILE A 242 9.50 -1.39 4.94
N LYS A 243 8.35 -1.20 4.31
CA LYS A 243 8.07 -1.69 2.96
C LYS A 243 8.67 -0.73 1.95
N MET A 244 9.67 -1.20 1.21
CA MET A 244 10.41 -0.38 0.24
C MET A 244 9.53 0.22 -0.85
N ALA A 245 8.53 -0.51 -1.35
CA ALA A 245 7.61 -0.01 -2.37
C ALA A 245 6.75 1.18 -1.87
N ALA A 246 6.25 1.08 -0.64
CA ALA A 246 5.50 2.17 -0.01
C ALA A 246 6.38 3.39 0.27
N LEU A 247 7.64 3.15 0.69
CA LEU A 247 8.60 4.23 0.88
C LEU A 247 8.95 4.93 -0.44
N GLU A 248 9.14 4.19 -1.53
CA GLU A 248 9.39 4.76 -2.86
C GLU A 248 8.22 5.64 -3.33
N GLU A 249 6.98 5.16 -3.18
CA GLU A 249 5.78 5.94 -3.52
C GLU A 249 5.67 7.21 -2.67
N GLY A 250 5.94 7.10 -1.37
CA GLY A 250 5.93 8.25 -0.48
C GLY A 250 7.00 9.28 -0.83
N LEU A 251 8.23 8.85 -1.12
CA LEU A 251 9.31 9.74 -1.52
C LEU A 251 9.03 10.43 -2.86
N LYS A 252 8.34 9.76 -3.81
CA LYS A 252 7.88 10.40 -5.06
C LYS A 252 6.93 11.55 -4.78
N LYS A 253 5.86 11.31 -4.03
CA LYS A 253 4.88 12.36 -3.64
C LYS A 253 5.54 13.50 -2.88
N LEU A 254 6.40 13.17 -1.93
CA LEU A 254 7.15 14.15 -1.15
C LEU A 254 8.05 15.01 -2.03
N SER A 255 8.75 14.41 -3.00
CA SER A 255 9.66 15.15 -3.88
C SER A 255 8.96 16.25 -4.67
N SER A 256 7.76 15.96 -5.19
CA SER A 256 6.96 16.93 -5.96
C SER A 256 6.45 18.05 -5.05
N ALA A 257 6.02 17.72 -3.83
CA ALA A 257 5.60 18.71 -2.84
C ALA A 257 6.75 19.59 -2.31
N ALA A 258 7.92 19.00 -2.07
CA ALA A 258 9.11 19.72 -1.59
C ALA A 258 9.67 20.65 -2.67
N LYS A 259 9.74 20.17 -3.93
CA LYS A 259 10.18 20.97 -5.06
C LYS A 259 9.27 22.18 -5.32
N GLY A 260 7.96 22.00 -5.23
CA GLY A 260 7.00 23.11 -5.39
C GLY A 260 7.06 24.17 -4.29
N ARG A 261 7.73 23.87 -3.17
CA ARG A 261 7.91 24.79 -2.03
C ARG A 261 9.35 25.29 -1.87
N GLU A 262 10.26 24.85 -2.75
CA GLU A 262 11.70 25.10 -2.62
C GLU A 262 12.23 24.71 -1.22
N ALA A 263 11.70 23.61 -0.68
CA ALA A 263 11.98 23.17 0.68
C ALA A 263 13.13 22.15 0.73
N SER A 264 13.95 22.22 1.78
CA SER A 264 14.94 21.18 2.08
C SER A 264 14.33 20.02 2.84
N VAL A 265 14.88 18.82 2.66
CA VAL A 265 14.35 17.59 3.25
C VAL A 265 15.32 17.03 4.29
N HIS A 266 14.81 16.83 5.50
CA HIS A 266 15.59 16.42 6.66
C HIS A 266 15.09 15.06 7.14
N LEU A 267 15.95 14.04 7.06
CA LEU A 267 15.59 12.66 7.41
C LEU A 267 16.44 12.15 8.59
N PRO A 268 15.86 11.40 9.54
CA PRO A 268 16.67 10.58 10.43
C PRO A 268 17.28 9.43 9.63
N ARG A 269 18.27 8.75 10.20
CA ARG A 269 18.66 7.42 9.71
C ARG A 269 17.53 6.40 9.94
N ILE A 270 16.70 6.26 8.92
CA ILE A 270 15.51 5.37 8.89
C ILE A 270 15.91 3.91 9.13
N GLY A 271 15.04 3.19 9.86
CA GLY A 271 15.11 1.72 9.97
C GLY A 271 16.30 1.16 10.75
N HIS A 272 17.09 2.00 11.43
CA HIS A 272 18.20 1.56 12.29
C HIS A 272 17.75 0.59 13.41
N ALA A 273 16.53 0.77 13.93
CA ALA A 273 15.95 -0.10 14.96
C ALA A 273 15.32 -1.39 14.41
N THR A 274 15.23 -1.54 13.08
CA THR A 274 14.59 -2.68 12.43
C THR A 274 15.65 -3.69 12.00
N ARG A 275 15.62 -4.91 12.57
CA ARG A 275 16.57 -5.97 12.26
C ARG A 275 16.50 -6.33 10.76
N GLY A 276 17.66 -6.36 10.09
CA GLY A 276 17.74 -6.71 8.66
C GLY A 276 17.29 -5.61 7.70
N PHE A 277 17.17 -4.37 8.16
CA PHE A 277 16.78 -3.25 7.31
C PHE A 277 17.84 -2.92 6.26
N ASN A 278 17.43 -2.83 5.00
CA ASN A 278 18.29 -2.50 3.88
C ASN A 278 18.48 -0.97 3.77
N TRP A 279 19.43 -0.44 4.54
CA TRP A 279 19.80 0.98 4.46
C TRP A 279 20.28 1.38 3.07
N TYR A 280 21.13 0.56 2.43
CA TYR A 280 21.68 0.85 1.10
C TYR A 280 20.57 1.04 0.05
N GLY A 281 19.57 0.17 0.05
CA GLY A 281 18.40 0.31 -0.83
C GLY A 281 17.60 1.58 -0.54
N THR A 282 17.47 1.95 0.74
CA THR A 282 16.75 3.15 1.18
C THR A 282 17.48 4.42 0.77
N GLU A 283 18.79 4.49 1.02
CA GLU A 283 19.63 5.61 0.62
C GLU A 283 19.61 5.81 -0.90
N ARG A 284 19.60 4.72 -1.67
CA ARG A 284 19.47 4.79 -3.14
C ARG A 284 18.12 5.38 -3.57
N LEU A 285 17.02 5.04 -2.88
CA LEU A 285 15.70 5.64 -3.15
C LEU A 285 15.67 7.13 -2.79
N ILE A 286 16.22 7.51 -1.63
CA ILE A 286 16.36 8.91 -1.19
C ILE A 286 17.14 9.70 -2.24
N ARG A 287 18.31 9.18 -2.67
CA ARG A 287 19.13 9.84 -3.68
C ARG A 287 18.39 9.99 -5.01
N LYS A 288 17.71 8.94 -5.47
CA LYS A 288 16.96 8.93 -6.74
C LYS A 288 15.80 9.93 -6.75
N HIS A 289 15.04 10.01 -5.66
CA HIS A 289 13.80 10.79 -5.63
C HIS A 289 13.95 12.19 -5.05
N LEU A 290 14.97 12.46 -4.24
CA LEU A 290 15.19 13.76 -3.62
C LEU A 290 16.44 14.45 -4.20
N ALA A 291 17.63 13.97 -3.85
CA ALA A 291 18.89 14.64 -4.21
C ALA A 291 19.09 14.77 -5.72
N ALA A 292 18.82 13.72 -6.50
CA ALA A 292 18.93 13.76 -7.97
C ALA A 292 17.89 14.70 -8.64
N ARG A 293 16.85 15.12 -7.91
CA ARG A 293 15.87 16.10 -8.37
C ARG A 293 16.24 17.55 -7.97
N GLY A 294 17.42 17.75 -7.37
CA GLY A 294 17.93 19.05 -6.94
C GLY A 294 17.35 19.53 -5.61
N ILE A 295 16.82 18.62 -4.79
CA ILE A 295 16.24 18.96 -3.48
C ILE A 295 17.34 18.79 -2.41
N PRO A 296 17.71 19.85 -1.66
CA PRO A 296 18.69 19.75 -0.58
C PRO A 296 18.24 18.69 0.43
N THR A 297 19.08 17.67 0.65
CA THR A 297 18.70 16.49 1.42
C THR A 297 19.73 16.20 2.51
N TYR A 298 19.26 16.21 3.76
CA TYR A 298 20.09 16.04 4.95
C TYR A 298 19.69 14.78 5.71
N ILE A 299 20.67 13.93 6.03
CA ILE A 299 20.48 12.74 6.86
C ILE A 299 21.17 12.94 8.21
N TYR A 300 20.37 12.88 9.27
CA TYR A 300 20.80 13.13 10.63
C TYR A 300 21.27 11.85 11.33
N TYR A 301 22.47 11.94 11.91
CA TYR A 301 22.96 11.03 12.92
C TYR A 301 22.81 11.66 14.30
N PHE A 302 21.89 11.11 15.09
CA PHE A 302 21.81 11.46 16.49
C PHE A 302 22.94 10.74 17.25
N PRO A 303 23.93 11.46 17.82
CA PRO A 303 24.97 10.81 18.58
C PRO A 303 24.33 10.17 19.81
N ARG A 304 24.45 8.84 19.95
CA ARG A 304 24.17 8.17 21.22
C ARG A 304 25.17 8.73 22.23
N ASN A 305 24.73 9.68 23.05
CA ASN A 305 25.64 10.35 23.96
C ASN A 305 26.32 9.34 24.90
N LYS A 306 27.58 9.63 25.20
CA LYS A 306 28.55 8.93 26.08
C LYS A 306 28.08 8.82 27.55
N ALA A 307 26.81 8.50 27.80
CA ALA A 307 26.21 8.37 29.13
C ALA A 307 26.30 6.94 29.69
N ALA A 308 27.38 6.21 29.35
CA ALA A 308 27.71 4.91 29.93
C ALA A 308 29.21 4.70 30.16
N ALA A 309 30.01 5.77 30.14
CA ALA A 309 31.31 5.72 30.81
C ALA A 309 31.02 5.85 32.32
N ARG A 310 30.86 4.73 33.00
CA ARG A 310 30.95 4.70 34.47
C ARG A 310 32.24 5.43 34.84
N PRO A 311 32.24 6.38 35.80
CA PRO A 311 33.50 6.82 36.37
C PRO A 311 34.19 5.56 36.91
N ALA A 312 35.42 5.31 36.46
CA ALA A 312 36.25 4.28 37.06
C ALA A 312 36.33 4.62 38.55
N GLY A 313 35.75 3.76 39.39
CA GLY A 313 35.85 3.90 40.84
C GLY A 313 37.33 3.95 41.22
N PRO A 314 37.70 4.71 42.27
CA PRO A 314 39.09 4.81 42.67
C PRO A 314 39.61 3.41 42.99
N SER A 315 40.72 3.04 42.35
CA SER A 315 41.50 1.87 42.69
C SER A 315 41.94 2.01 44.15
N ALA A 316 41.35 1.20 45.04
CA ALA A 316 41.82 1.06 46.39
C ALA A 316 43.13 0.26 46.32
N ALA A 317 44.24 0.99 46.41
CA ALA A 317 45.53 0.44 46.81
C ALA A 317 45.55 0.38 48.34
N SER A 318 45.60 -0.82 48.90
CA SER A 318 46.32 -1.26 50.12
C SER A 318 45.81 -2.63 50.54
#